data_AF-A0A2E9DW69-F1
#
_entry.id   AF-A0A2E9DW69-F1
#
_cell.length_a   1.000
_cell.length_b   1.000
_cell.length_c   1.000
_cell.angle_alpha   90.00
_cell.angle_beta   90.00
_cell.angle_gamma   90.00
#
_symmetry.space_group_name_H-M   'P 1'
#
loop_
_entity.id
_entity.type
_entity.pdbx_description
1 polymer ?
#
loop_
_entity_poly.entity_id
_entity_poly.type
_entity_poly.pdbx_seq_one_letter_code
_entity_poly.pdbx_strand_id
1 'polypeptide(L)'
;MRITPFHLLDKFVDWSFKRNGLELCYSTLGDYSLEYWISKSDKPVLVLLHAFGPNGKYSWRKQVRTLSKKYRLLIPNLVYFGNSTKKNNSYSINDQAIALKKLLEHLKISNILLGGTSYGGAIAFELLHNKSINIKKLFVTNAPVKYVVNDGWNKI
;
A
#
# COMPACT_ATOMS: atom_id res chain seq x y z
N MET A 1 -2.39 2.16 32.68
CA MET A 1 -2.07 2.57 31.29
C MET A 1 -2.75 3.91 31.01
N ARG A 2 -2.02 4.99 30.70
CA ARG A 2 -2.61 6.32 30.43
C ARG A 2 -3.29 6.32 29.05
N ILE A 3 -4.58 6.66 28.99
CA ILE A 3 -5.31 6.88 27.73
C ILE A 3 -4.92 8.26 27.20
N THR A 4 -4.33 8.31 26.01
CA THR A 4 -3.95 9.57 25.35
C THR A 4 -4.92 9.91 24.22
N PRO A 5 -5.01 11.19 23.78
CA PRO A 5 -5.79 11.57 22.60
C PRO A 5 -5.40 10.78 21.35
N PHE A 6 -4.11 10.48 21.19
CA PHE A 6 -3.60 9.66 20.08
C PHE A 6 -4.15 8.23 20.13
N HIS A 7 -4.19 7.62 21.33
CA HIS A 7 -4.75 6.27 21.50
C HIS A 7 -6.24 6.19 21.14
N LEU A 8 -7.01 7.23 21.50
CA LEU A 8 -8.43 7.32 21.12
C LEU A 8 -8.61 7.48 19.61
N LEU A 9 -7.79 8.33 18.97
CA LEU A 9 -7.80 8.49 17.52
C LEU A 9 -7.44 7.18 16.82
N ASP A 10 -6.43 6.46 17.30
CA ASP A 10 -5.98 5.19 16.72
C ASP A 10 -7.10 4.13 16.77
N LYS A 11 -7.74 3.98 17.93
CA LYS A 11 -8.92 3.10 18.10
C LYS A 11 -10.07 3.51 17.19
N PHE A 12 -10.31 4.80 17.02
CA PHE A 12 -11.36 5.29 16.13
C PHE A 12 -11.06 4.97 14.66
N VAL A 13 -9.81 5.13 14.21
CA VAL A 13 -9.39 4.77 12.86
C VAL A 13 -9.52 3.27 12.63
N ASP A 14 -9.08 2.43 13.58
CA ASP A 14 -9.23 0.98 13.52
C ASP A 14 -10.70 0.57 13.46
N TRP A 15 -11.54 1.18 14.30
CA TRP A 15 -12.98 0.96 14.28
C TRP A 15 -13.58 1.32 12.93
N SER A 16 -13.17 2.45 12.33
CA SER A 16 -13.63 2.87 11.00
C SER A 16 -13.28 1.82 9.94
N PHE A 17 -12.05 1.28 9.94
CA PHE A 17 -11.65 0.24 9.00
C PHE A 17 -12.45 -1.05 9.20
N LYS A 18 -12.57 -1.53 10.45
CA LYS A 18 -13.34 -2.73 10.80
C LYS A 18 -14.81 -2.61 10.43
N ARG A 19 -15.45 -1.48 10.73
CA ARG A 19 -16.84 -1.19 10.35
C ARG A 19 -17.06 -1.18 8.83
N ASN A 20 -16.01 -0.89 8.06
CA ASN A 20 -16.03 -0.93 6.60
C ASN A 20 -15.60 -2.30 6.02
N GLY A 21 -15.49 -3.34 6.86
CA GLY A 21 -15.23 -4.71 6.44
C GLY A 21 -13.75 -5.04 6.22
N LEU A 22 -12.83 -4.21 6.70
CA LEU A 22 -11.39 -4.50 6.64
C LEU A 22 -10.93 -5.17 7.93
N GLU A 23 -10.08 -6.18 7.78
CA GLU A 23 -9.37 -6.86 8.85
C GLU A 23 -7.89 -6.48 8.80
N LEU A 24 -7.25 -6.37 9.97
CA LEU A 24 -5.81 -6.20 10.09
C LEU A 24 -5.15 -7.57 10.08
N CYS A 25 -4.22 -7.78 9.16
CA CYS A 25 -3.54 -9.06 8.94
C CYS A 25 -2.03 -8.88 8.93
N TYR A 26 -1.34 -10.00 9.16
CA TYR A 26 0.11 -10.11 9.16
C TYR A 26 0.54 -11.33 8.37
N SER A 27 1.56 -11.19 7.54
CA SER A 27 2.16 -12.31 6.80
C SER A 27 3.68 -12.22 6.78
N THR A 28 4.33 -13.34 7.06
CA THR A 28 5.78 -13.50 6.89
C THR A 28 6.07 -14.19 5.57
N LEU A 29 6.77 -13.52 4.65
CA LEU A 29 6.99 -13.93 3.27
C LEU A 29 8.49 -13.91 2.94
N GLY A 30 9.18 -14.97 3.35
CA GLY A 30 10.65 -15.04 3.32
C GLY A 30 11.24 -14.04 4.32
N ASP A 31 11.97 -13.04 3.82
CA ASP A 31 12.60 -12.02 4.67
C ASP A 31 11.68 -10.86 5.05
N TYR A 32 10.47 -10.81 4.51
CA TYR A 32 9.51 -9.73 4.75
C TYR A 32 8.49 -10.15 5.82
N SER A 33 8.23 -9.27 6.79
CA SER A 33 7.04 -9.32 7.65
C SER A 33 6.15 -8.15 7.25
N LEU A 34 4.92 -8.41 6.81
CA LEU A 34 4.03 -7.38 6.27
C LEU A 34 2.76 -7.28 7.08
N GLU A 35 2.48 -6.08 7.58
CA GLU A 35 1.21 -5.69 8.16
C GLU A 35 0.35 -5.02 7.08
N TYR A 36 -0.91 -5.43 6.97
CA TYR A 36 -1.81 -4.88 5.96
C TYR A 36 -3.27 -4.98 6.40
N TRP A 37 -4.08 -4.03 5.92
CA TRP A 37 -5.53 -4.12 6.04
C TRP A 37 -6.13 -4.69 4.75
N ILE A 38 -7.06 -5.63 4.88
CA ILE A 38 -7.74 -6.23 3.73
C ILE A 38 -9.22 -6.45 4.01
N SER A 39 -10.06 -6.17 3.02
CA SER A 39 -11.47 -6.59 3.06
C SER A 39 -11.70 -7.91 2.34
N LYS A 40 -12.67 -8.71 2.80
CA LYS A 40 -13.16 -9.90 2.09
C LYS A 40 -14.37 -9.52 1.24
N SER A 41 -14.23 -9.59 -0.09
CA SER A 41 -15.29 -9.28 -1.04
C SER A 41 -14.90 -9.74 -2.45
N ASP A 42 -15.89 -10.09 -3.28
CA ASP A 42 -15.67 -10.43 -4.70
C ASP A 42 -15.59 -9.20 -5.62
N LYS A 43 -15.60 -7.98 -5.03
CA LYS A 43 -15.39 -6.72 -5.75
C LYS A 43 -13.98 -6.63 -6.34
N PRO A 44 -13.75 -5.77 -7.36
CA PRO A 44 -12.42 -5.53 -7.89
C PRO A 44 -11.43 -5.10 -6.81
N VAL A 45 -10.21 -5.66 -6.84
CA VAL A 45 -9.19 -5.36 -5.84
C VAL A 45 -8.57 -3.98 -6.11
N LEU A 46 -8.57 -3.13 -5.09
CA LEU A 46 -7.90 -1.83 -5.08
C LEU A 46 -6.79 -1.83 -4.03
N VAL A 47 -5.56 -1.70 -4.49
CA VAL A 47 -4.36 -1.60 -3.64
C VAL A 47 -4.02 -0.12 -3.43
N LEU A 48 -3.86 0.29 -2.18
CA LEU A 48 -3.65 1.68 -1.78
C LEU A 48 -2.34 1.85 -1.00
N LEU A 49 -1.33 2.46 -1.62
CA LEU A 49 -0.01 2.67 -1.04
C LEU A 49 0.13 4.06 -0.38
N HIS A 50 0.64 4.09 0.84
CA HIS A 50 0.76 5.32 1.62
C HIS A 50 2.01 6.17 1.26
N ALA A 51 2.03 7.42 1.70
CA ALA A 51 3.19 8.32 1.62
C ALA A 51 4.27 7.98 2.66
N PHE A 52 5.45 8.58 2.53
CA PHE A 52 6.45 8.53 3.60
C PHE A 52 5.92 9.20 4.87
N GLY A 53 6.06 8.55 6.02
CA GLY A 53 5.61 9.04 7.31
C GLY A 53 4.42 8.23 7.85
N PRO A 54 3.16 8.61 7.52
CA PRO A 54 1.99 7.92 8.04
C PRO A 54 1.88 6.49 7.49
N ASN A 55 1.44 5.56 8.32
CA ASN A 55 1.12 4.20 7.87
C ASN A 55 -0.13 4.19 6.96
N GLY A 56 -0.44 3.02 6.41
CA GLY A 56 -1.55 2.77 5.51
C GLY A 56 -2.90 3.25 6.05
N LYS A 57 -3.23 2.92 7.31
CA LYS A 57 -4.54 3.29 7.86
C LYS A 57 -4.72 4.80 7.99
N TYR A 58 -3.70 5.52 8.44
CA TYR A 58 -3.78 6.98 8.58
C TYR A 58 -3.85 7.69 7.25
N SER A 59 -3.15 7.19 6.24
CA SER A 59 -3.13 7.76 4.89
C SER A 59 -4.48 7.67 4.18
N TRP A 60 -5.22 6.59 4.41
CA TRP A 60 -6.46 6.29 3.69
C TRP A 60 -7.74 6.38 4.53
N ARG A 61 -7.64 6.83 5.79
CA ARG A 61 -8.78 6.90 6.74
C ARG A 61 -9.98 7.71 6.24
N LYS A 62 -9.76 8.71 5.40
CA LYS A 62 -10.84 9.55 4.86
C LYS A 62 -11.55 8.88 3.68
N GLN A 63 -10.85 8.03 2.93
CA GLN A 63 -11.34 7.40 1.71
C GLN A 63 -11.92 6.01 1.96
N VAL A 64 -11.49 5.31 3.01
CA VAL A 64 -11.83 3.90 3.29
C VAL A 64 -13.34 3.63 3.21
N ARG A 65 -14.18 4.51 3.80
CA ARG A 65 -15.65 4.35 3.82
C ARG A 65 -16.29 4.40 2.44
N THR A 66 -15.77 5.24 1.55
CA THR A 66 -16.33 5.41 0.21
C THR A 66 -15.82 4.32 -0.72
N LEU A 67 -14.52 4.00 -0.64
CA LEU A 67 -13.90 3.02 -1.52
C LEU A 67 -14.30 1.58 -1.19
N SER A 68 -14.50 1.23 0.09
CA SER A 68 -14.93 -0.13 0.51
C SER A 68 -16.28 -0.56 -0.08
N LYS A 69 -17.14 0.41 -0.39
CA LYS A 69 -18.43 0.14 -1.05
C LYS A 69 -18.25 -0.42 -2.45
N LYS A 70 -17.18 -0.03 -3.16
CA LYS A 70 -16.97 -0.34 -4.58
C LYS A 70 -15.86 -1.36 -4.83
N TYR A 71 -14.91 -1.48 -3.90
CA TYR A 71 -13.69 -2.25 -4.10
C TYR A 71 -13.41 -3.20 -2.94
N ARG A 72 -12.73 -4.30 -3.23
CA ARG A 72 -11.98 -5.07 -2.24
C ARG A 72 -10.70 -4.31 -1.94
N LEU A 73 -10.62 -3.69 -0.77
CA LEU A 73 -9.46 -2.88 -0.41
C LEU A 73 -8.33 -3.76 0.11
N LEU A 74 -7.11 -3.48 -0.36
CA LEU A 74 -5.85 -3.94 0.20
C LEU A 74 -4.99 -2.71 0.51
N ILE A 75 -4.71 -2.47 1.78
CA ILE A 75 -3.97 -1.29 2.27
C ILE A 75 -2.77 -1.80 3.07
N PRO A 76 -1.66 -2.10 2.41
CA PRO A 76 -0.45 -2.56 3.07
C PRO A 76 0.29 -1.40 3.73
N ASN A 77 0.97 -1.70 4.84
CA ASN A 77 2.05 -0.85 5.32
C ASN A 77 3.32 -1.19 4.54
N LEU A 78 3.94 -0.16 3.99
CA LEU A 78 5.25 -0.26 3.34
C LEU A 78 6.27 -0.82 4.34
N VAL A 79 7.28 -1.52 3.83
CA VAL A 79 8.34 -2.09 4.66
C VAL A 79 9.01 -0.96 5.46
N TYR A 80 9.19 -1.20 6.77
CA TYR A 80 9.67 -0.26 7.78
C TYR A 80 8.64 0.78 8.27
N PHE A 81 7.37 0.61 7.92
CA PHE A 81 6.26 1.41 8.45
C PHE A 81 5.25 0.52 9.17
N GLY A 82 4.60 1.06 10.21
CA GLY A 82 3.75 0.26 11.09
C GLY A 82 4.54 -0.90 11.68
N ASN A 83 3.99 -2.11 11.57
CA ASN A 83 4.65 -3.34 12.00
C ASN A 83 5.31 -4.11 10.84
N SER A 84 5.40 -3.52 9.64
CA SER A 84 6.06 -4.15 8.49
C SER A 84 7.58 -4.01 8.59
N THR A 85 8.31 -5.11 8.43
CA THR A 85 9.78 -5.16 8.54
C THR A 85 10.41 -6.07 7.49
N LYS A 86 11.73 -6.00 7.34
CA LYS A 86 12.53 -6.90 6.53
C LYS A 86 13.79 -7.29 7.31
N LYS A 87 14.21 -8.56 7.25
CA LYS A 87 15.39 -9.06 7.99
C LYS A 87 16.69 -8.33 7.62
N ASN A 88 16.86 -8.00 6.34
CA ASN A 88 18.04 -7.29 5.84
C ASN A 88 17.72 -5.82 5.59
N ASN A 89 18.67 -4.93 5.88
CA ASN A 89 18.52 -3.50 5.66
C ASN A 89 18.69 -3.16 4.18
N SER A 90 17.59 -2.85 3.51
CA SER A 90 17.61 -2.26 2.17
C SER A 90 16.36 -1.44 1.97
N TYR A 91 16.55 -0.19 1.56
CA TYR A 91 15.51 0.85 1.54
C TYR A 91 15.14 1.26 0.12
N SER A 92 15.38 0.39 -0.87
CA SER A 92 15.12 0.70 -2.27
C SER A 92 13.61 0.67 -2.59
N ILE A 93 13.19 1.49 -3.56
CA ILE A 93 11.81 1.46 -4.10
C ILE A 93 11.49 0.08 -4.68
N ASN A 94 12.46 -0.54 -5.35
CA ASN A 94 12.31 -1.88 -5.91
C ASN A 94 12.03 -2.93 -4.82
N ASP A 95 12.67 -2.84 -3.66
CA ASP A 95 12.40 -3.78 -2.56
C ASP A 95 10.98 -3.65 -2.01
N GLN A 96 10.44 -2.44 -1.97
CA GLN A 96 9.04 -2.21 -1.60
C GLN A 96 8.09 -2.82 -2.64
N ALA A 97 8.41 -2.69 -3.93
CA ALA A 97 7.65 -3.31 -5.01
C ALA A 97 7.71 -4.84 -4.96
N ILE A 98 8.87 -5.43 -4.64
CA ILE A 98 9.05 -6.87 -4.43
C ILE A 98 8.21 -7.35 -3.23
N ALA A 99 8.23 -6.62 -2.11
CA ALA A 99 7.41 -6.94 -0.95
C ALA A 99 5.92 -6.96 -1.30
N LEU A 100 5.45 -5.95 -2.03
CA LEU A 100 4.06 -5.88 -2.49
C LEU A 100 3.70 -7.01 -3.44
N LYS A 101 4.59 -7.35 -4.39
CA LYS A 101 4.40 -8.49 -5.29
C LYS A 101 4.25 -9.79 -4.51
N LYS A 102 5.15 -10.07 -3.57
CA LYS A 102 5.07 -11.27 -2.71
C LYS A 102 3.75 -11.34 -1.93
N LEU A 103 3.28 -10.20 -1.42
CA LEU A 103 2.00 -10.12 -0.73
C LEU A 103 0.83 -10.47 -1.66
N LEU A 104 0.82 -9.92 -2.87
CA LEU A 104 -0.22 -10.21 -3.86
C LEU A 104 -0.23 -11.68 -4.29
N GLU A 105 0.94 -12.28 -4.50
CA GLU A 105 1.09 -13.71 -4.79
C GLU A 105 0.57 -14.58 -3.64
N HIS A 106 0.96 -14.26 -2.40
CA HIS A 106 0.47 -14.97 -1.20
C HIS A 106 -1.06 -14.91 -1.09
N LEU A 107 -1.66 -13.75 -1.38
CA LEU A 107 -3.11 -13.54 -1.37
C LEU A 107 -3.82 -14.06 -2.62
N LYS A 108 -3.08 -14.63 -3.59
CA LYS A 108 -3.58 -15.11 -4.89
C LYS A 108 -4.33 -14.03 -5.67
N ILE A 109 -3.83 -12.79 -5.64
CA ILE A 109 -4.39 -11.63 -6.33
C ILE A 109 -3.52 -11.33 -7.56
N SER A 110 -4.07 -11.54 -8.76
CA SER A 110 -3.35 -11.35 -10.03
C SER A 110 -3.78 -10.10 -10.81
N ASN A 111 -4.98 -9.57 -10.54
CA ASN A 111 -5.54 -8.41 -11.23
C ASN A 111 -5.90 -7.32 -10.21
N ILE A 112 -5.30 -6.13 -10.37
CA ILE A 112 -5.49 -5.04 -9.42
C ILE A 112 -5.77 -3.71 -10.11
N LEU A 113 -6.50 -2.86 -9.40
CA LEU A 113 -6.36 -1.42 -9.51
C LEU A 113 -5.33 -0.99 -8.47
N LEU A 114 -4.38 -0.15 -8.85
CA LEU A 114 -3.30 0.28 -7.99
C LEU A 114 -3.33 1.79 -7.85
N GLY A 115 -3.07 2.29 -6.65
CA GLY A 115 -2.61 3.65 -6.54
C GLY A 115 -1.89 3.99 -5.26
N GLY A 116 -1.29 5.16 -5.30
CA GLY A 116 -0.38 5.61 -4.27
C GLY A 116 -0.20 7.12 -4.27
N THR A 117 0.31 7.60 -3.16
CA THR A 117 0.64 9.02 -2.98
C THR A 117 2.10 9.17 -2.58
N SER A 118 2.78 10.21 -3.08
CA SER A 118 4.20 10.46 -2.76
C SER A 118 5.08 9.22 -2.95
N TYR A 119 5.75 8.77 -1.90
CA TYR A 119 6.56 7.55 -1.90
C TYR A 119 5.80 6.30 -2.39
N GLY A 120 4.54 6.11 -1.95
CA GLY A 120 3.69 5.03 -2.44
C GLY A 120 3.35 5.15 -3.93
N GLY A 121 3.33 6.36 -4.48
CA GLY A 121 3.18 6.58 -5.91
C GLY A 121 4.41 6.16 -6.71
N ALA A 122 5.61 6.44 -6.20
CA ALA A 122 6.86 5.98 -6.81
C ALA A 122 6.95 4.44 -6.83
N ILE A 123 6.56 3.79 -5.72
CA ILE A 123 6.50 2.32 -5.62
C ILE A 123 5.45 1.73 -6.57
N ALA A 124 4.28 2.38 -6.68
CA ALA A 124 3.24 1.93 -7.60
C ALA A 124 3.72 1.97 -9.06
N PHE A 125 4.49 3.00 -9.42
CA PHE A 125 5.08 3.13 -10.75
C PHE A 125 6.16 2.07 -11.00
N GLU A 126 7.03 1.81 -10.01
CA GLU A 126 8.04 0.74 -10.08
C GLU A 126 7.39 -0.64 -10.29
N LEU A 127 6.31 -0.94 -9.56
CA LEU A 127 5.59 -2.20 -9.72
C LEU A 127 5.00 -2.35 -11.13
N LEU A 128 4.47 -1.26 -11.70
CA LEU A 128 3.98 -1.23 -13.08
C LEU A 128 5.12 -1.47 -14.09
N HIS A 129 6.27 -0.81 -13.89
CA HIS A 129 7.43 -0.94 -14.77
C HIS A 129 7.96 -2.38 -14.83
N ASN A 130 7.97 -3.06 -13.69
CA ASN A 130 8.43 -4.45 -13.57
C ASN A 130 7.50 -5.48 -14.25
N LYS A 131 6.31 -5.08 -14.74
CA LYS A 131 5.33 -5.91 -15.48
C LYS A 131 4.99 -7.27 -14.84
N SER A 132 5.17 -7.38 -13.52
CA SER A 132 5.06 -8.65 -12.80
C SER A 132 3.66 -8.96 -12.28
N ILE A 133 2.78 -7.96 -12.27
CA ILE A 133 1.37 -8.04 -11.86
C ILE A 133 0.51 -7.31 -12.89
N ASN A 134 -0.70 -7.82 -13.16
CA ASN A 134 -1.62 -7.15 -14.08
C ASN A 134 -2.32 -5.97 -13.41
N ILE A 135 -1.81 -4.76 -13.66
CA ILE A 135 -2.38 -3.51 -13.17
C ILE A 135 -3.34 -2.97 -14.23
N LYS A 136 -4.65 -3.03 -13.96
CA LYS A 136 -5.70 -2.58 -14.88
C LYS A 136 -5.84 -1.06 -14.95
N LYS A 137 -5.61 -0.39 -13.83
CA LYS A 137 -5.66 1.06 -13.68
C LYS A 137 -4.64 1.48 -12.64
N LEU A 138 -3.93 2.56 -12.92
CA LEU A 138 -3.00 3.21 -12.01
C LEU A 138 -3.49 4.63 -11.72
N PHE A 139 -3.54 5.00 -10.44
CA PHE A 139 -3.69 6.41 -10.05
C PHE A 139 -2.54 6.81 -9.11
N VAL A 140 -1.94 7.96 -9.38
CA VAL A 140 -0.77 8.46 -8.64
C VAL A 140 -1.02 9.92 -8.29
N THR A 141 -0.71 10.31 -7.06
CA THR A 141 -0.91 11.69 -6.58
C THR A 141 0.33 12.19 -5.87
N ASN A 142 0.77 13.41 -6.17
CA ASN A 142 1.89 14.09 -5.51
C ASN A 142 3.16 13.21 -5.36
N ALA A 143 3.53 12.47 -6.42
CA ALA A 143 4.59 11.47 -6.36
C ALA A 143 5.79 11.82 -7.23
N PRO A 144 7.03 11.60 -6.73
CA PRO A 144 8.23 11.69 -7.55
C PRO A 144 8.32 10.42 -8.42
N VAL A 145 7.65 10.44 -9.58
CA VAL A 145 7.79 9.37 -10.57
C VAL A 145 8.94 9.71 -11.50
N LYS A 146 9.81 8.73 -11.76
CA LYS A 146 10.90 8.88 -12.72
C LYS A 146 10.27 9.08 -14.12
N TYR A 147 10.38 10.30 -14.64
CA TYR A 147 9.96 10.61 -15.99
C TYR A 147 11.03 10.02 -16.93
N VAL A 148 10.73 8.90 -17.59
CA VAL A 148 11.62 8.34 -18.61
C VAL A 148 11.32 9.08 -19.91
N VAL A 149 12.11 10.12 -20.21
CA VAL A 149 12.19 10.66 -21.56
C VAL A 149 13.14 9.74 -22.34
N ASN A 150 12.69 9.19 -23.46
CA ASN A 150 13.50 8.30 -24.29
C ASN A 150 14.69 9.01 -24.99
N ASP A 151 14.96 10.29 -24.71
CA ASP A 151 15.93 11.12 -25.43
C ASP A 151 17.09 11.68 -24.57
N GLY A 152 17.49 10.95 -23.52
CA GLY A 152 18.70 11.29 -22.76
C GLY A 152 18.58 12.56 -21.90
N TRP A 153 19.46 12.66 -20.91
CA TRP A 153 19.42 13.66 -19.83
C TRP A 153 19.87 15.08 -20.23
N ASN A 154 19.70 15.49 -21.48
CA ASN A 154 20.38 16.67 -22.02
C ASN A 154 19.48 17.79 -22.56
N LYS A 155 18.24 17.96 -22.07
CA LYS A 155 17.45 19.19 -22.35
C LYS A 155 16.51 19.57 -21.21
N ILE A 156 17.03 20.32 -20.23
CA ILE A 156 16.34 21.42 -19.54
C ILE A 156 17.36 22.54 -19.40
#